data_AF-A0A7X5WNX3-F1
#
_entry.id   AF-A0A7X5WNX3-F1
#
_cell.length_a   1.000
_cell.length_b   1.000
_cell.length_c   1.000
_cell.angle_alpha   90.00
_cell.angle_beta   90.00
_cell.angle_gamma   90.00
#
_symmetry.space_group_name_H-M   'P 1'
#
loop_
_entity.id
_entity.type
_entity.pdbx_description
1 polymer ?
#
loop_
_entity_poly.entity_id
_entity_poly.type
_entity_poly.pdbx_seq_one_letter_code
_entity_poly.pdbx_strand_id
1 'polypeptide(L)'
;MLCADPGREAEWDSWYDAQHLPDMLATGVFVAGSRWHREPREPHGANHLTIYEIAGPDLSEAIARSAAALPAMAAAGRRHPCHTGGPVLALRR
;
A
#
# COMPACT_ATOMS: atom_id res chain seq x y z
N MET A 1 2.78 -4.08 1.20
CA MET A 1 1.74 -5.05 1.64
C MET A 1 1.68 -6.18 0.62
N LEU A 2 1.33 -7.38 1.05
CA LEU A 2 1.21 -8.57 0.19
C LEU A 2 -0.10 -9.31 0.50
N CYS A 3 -0.69 -9.94 -0.51
CA CYS A 3 -1.73 -10.94 -0.25
C CYS A 3 -1.05 -12.22 0.28
N ALA A 4 -1.58 -12.79 1.37
CA ALA A 4 -1.06 -14.01 1.97
C ALA A 4 -1.51 -15.30 1.24
N ASP A 5 -2.42 -15.18 0.26
CA ASP A 5 -2.89 -16.26 -0.59
C ASP A 5 -2.13 -16.24 -1.93
N PRO A 6 -1.24 -17.23 -2.18
CA PRO A 6 -0.50 -17.31 -3.44
C PRO A 6 -1.38 -17.41 -4.69
N GLY A 7 -2.59 -18.00 -4.56
CA GLY A 7 -3.52 -18.16 -5.69
C GLY A 7 -4.16 -16.85 -6.14
N ARG A 8 -4.04 -15.78 -5.35
CA ARG A 8 -4.65 -14.46 -5.61
C ARG A 8 -3.63 -13.36 -5.87
N GLU A 9 -2.38 -13.71 -6.09
CA GLU A 9 -1.33 -12.71 -6.27
C GLU A 9 -1.53 -11.86 -7.53
N ALA A 10 -1.90 -12.47 -8.66
CA ALA A 10 -2.16 -11.72 -9.88
C ALA A 10 -3.35 -10.75 -9.74
N GLU A 11 -4.41 -11.17 -9.05
CA GLU A 11 -5.55 -10.32 -8.69
C GLU A 11 -5.12 -9.18 -7.78
N TRP A 12 -4.31 -9.51 -6.75
CA TRP A 12 -3.74 -8.53 -5.82
C TRP A 12 -2.90 -7.48 -6.55
N ASP A 13 -2.02 -7.89 -7.44
CA ASP A 13 -1.15 -6.99 -8.20
C ASP A 13 -1.96 -6.06 -9.09
N SER A 14 -2.92 -6.60 -9.84
CA SER A 14 -3.82 -5.81 -10.68
C SER A 14 -4.64 -4.81 -9.86
N TRP A 15 -5.18 -5.22 -8.72
CA TRP A 15 -5.90 -4.33 -7.81
C TRP A 15 -4.99 -3.26 -7.21
N TYR A 16 -3.76 -3.61 -6.86
CA TYR A 16 -2.81 -2.69 -6.24
C TYR A 16 -2.51 -1.53 -7.18
N ASP A 17 -2.18 -1.86 -8.42
CA ASP A 17 -1.74 -0.88 -9.43
C ASP A 17 -2.92 -0.07 -9.96
N ALA A 18 -4.07 -0.71 -10.23
CA ALA A 18 -5.23 -0.04 -10.84
C ALA A 18 -6.13 0.71 -9.84
N GLN A 19 -6.08 0.36 -8.55
CA GLN A 19 -7.01 0.93 -7.57
C GLN A 19 -6.31 1.41 -6.30
N HIS A 20 -5.59 0.54 -5.59
CA HIS A 20 -5.08 0.89 -4.27
C HIS A 20 -4.08 2.05 -4.31
N LEU A 21 -3.06 1.97 -5.17
CA LEU A 21 -2.07 3.03 -5.30
C LEU A 21 -2.70 4.37 -5.73
N PRO A 22 -3.54 4.43 -6.79
CA PRO A 22 -4.29 5.64 -7.14
C PRO A 22 -5.13 6.20 -5.98
N ASP A 23 -5.79 5.34 -5.22
CA ASP A 23 -6.61 5.74 -4.07
C ASP A 23 -5.77 6.35 -2.95
N MET A 24 -4.60 5.77 -2.66
CA MET A 24 -3.68 6.33 -1.68
C MET A 24 -3.14 7.70 -2.13
N LEU A 25 -2.81 7.87 -3.40
CA LEU A 25 -2.38 9.18 -3.95
C LEU A 25 -3.51 10.22 -3.89
N ALA A 26 -4.75 9.81 -4.18
CA ALA A 26 -5.91 10.69 -4.15
C ALA A 26 -6.25 11.25 -2.74
N THR A 27 -5.71 10.66 -1.67
CA THR A 27 -5.84 11.22 -0.30
C THR A 27 -5.13 12.58 -0.15
N GLY A 28 -4.21 12.91 -1.05
CA GLY A 28 -3.35 14.10 -0.97
C GLY A 28 -2.30 14.02 0.14
N VAL A 29 -2.19 12.89 0.84
CA VAL A 29 -1.15 12.65 1.85
C VAL A 29 0.19 12.33 1.18
N PHE A 30 0.15 11.54 0.11
CA PHE A 30 1.33 11.08 -0.60
C PHE A 30 1.50 11.82 -1.92
N VAL A 31 2.73 12.27 -2.21
CA VAL A 31 3.08 12.92 -3.48
C VAL A 31 3.54 11.93 -4.55
N ALA A 32 4.01 10.76 -4.12
CA ALA A 32 4.40 9.68 -5.00
C ALA A 32 4.25 8.34 -4.29
N GLY A 33 4.12 7.28 -5.08
CA GLY A 33 4.24 5.90 -4.61
C GLY A 33 5.01 5.08 -5.65
N SER A 34 5.95 4.28 -5.17
CA SER A 34 6.70 3.33 -5.98
C SER A 34 6.49 1.91 -5.47
N ARG A 35 6.41 0.96 -6.39
CA ARG A 35 6.22 -0.44 -6.09
C ARG A 35 7.31 -1.25 -6.76
N TRP A 36 7.94 -2.11 -5.98
CA TRP A 36 9.09 -2.89 -6.37
C TRP A 36 8.80 -4.36 -6.11
N HIS A 37 9.22 -5.21 -7.05
CA HIS A 37 9.25 -6.64 -6.87
C HIS A 37 10.67 -7.09 -6.54
N ARG A 38 10.78 -8.14 -5.74
CA ARG A 38 12.05 -8.81 -5.47
C ARG A 38 12.50 -9.58 -6.71
N GLU A 39 13.80 -9.52 -7.00
CA GLU A 39 14.49 -10.36 -7.97
C GLU A 39 15.78 -10.94 -7.34
N PRO A 40 15.94 -12.27 -7.21
CA PRO A 40 14.98 -13.32 -7.60
C PRO A 40 13.83 -13.43 -6.60
N ARG A 41 12.68 -13.87 -7.08
CA ARG A 41 11.48 -14.08 -6.27
C ARG A 41 11.66 -15.25 -5.30
N GLU A 42 11.18 -15.10 -4.07
CA GLU A 42 11.20 -16.17 -3.06
C GLU A 42 9.88 -16.93 -3.03
N PRO A 43 9.86 -18.25 -2.75
CA PRO A 43 8.61 -19.00 -2.58
C PRO A 43 7.75 -18.50 -1.42
N HIS A 44 8.38 -17.88 -0.41
CA HIS A 44 7.75 -17.45 0.83
C HIS A 44 8.23 -16.06 1.26
N GLY A 45 7.41 -15.36 2.05
CA GLY A 45 7.75 -14.05 2.61
C GLY A 45 7.45 -12.88 1.68
N ALA A 46 8.08 -11.73 1.94
CA ALA A 46 7.80 -10.50 1.22
C ALA A 46 8.55 -10.41 -0.11
N ASN A 47 7.80 -10.53 -1.21
CA ASN A 47 8.27 -10.32 -2.57
C ASN A 47 7.98 -8.91 -3.12
N HIS A 48 7.21 -8.10 -2.38
CA HIS A 48 6.81 -6.76 -2.79
C HIS A 48 7.18 -5.72 -1.74
N LEU A 49 7.74 -4.61 -2.21
CA LEU A 49 8.00 -3.40 -1.42
C LEU A 49 7.22 -2.24 -2.04
N THR A 50 6.47 -1.52 -1.23
CA THR A 50 5.82 -0.27 -1.63
C THR A 50 6.37 0.85 -0.77
N ILE A 51 6.82 1.94 -1.41
CA ILE A 51 7.30 3.15 -0.75
C ILE A 51 6.38 4.29 -1.15
N TYR A 52 5.87 5.01 -0.15
CA TYR A 52 5.12 6.25 -0.35
C TYR A 52 5.95 7.44 0.10
N GLU A 53 5.89 8.52 -0.66
CA GLU A 53 6.60 9.76 -0.38
C GLU A 53 5.61 10.82 0.11
N ILE A 54 6.00 11.57 1.15
CA ILE A 54 5.20 12.68 1.72
C ILE A 54 5.92 14.00 1.47
N ALA A 55 5.16 15.08 1.28
CA ALA A 55 5.71 16.44 1.26
C ALA A 55 5.72 17.01 2.67
N GLY A 56 6.91 17.23 3.24
CA GLY A 56 7.09 17.87 4.54
C GLY A 56 7.48 16.92 5.68
N PRO A 57 7.67 17.45 6.91
CA PRO A 57 8.32 16.71 8.00
C PRO A 57 7.36 15.92 8.92
N ASP A 58 6.06 16.21 8.93
CA ASP A 58 5.13 15.56 9.87
C ASP A 58 4.62 14.21 9.35
N LEU A 59 5.43 13.20 9.61
CA LEU A 59 5.09 11.80 9.34
C LEU A 59 3.87 11.30 10.12
N SER A 60 3.68 11.78 11.36
CA SER A 60 2.59 11.30 12.22
C SER A 60 1.24 11.74 11.67
N GLU A 61 1.15 12.99 11.18
CA GLU A 61 -0.03 13.48 10.48
C GLU A 61 -0.31 12.65 9.22
N ALA A 62 0.72 12.36 8.41
CA ALA A 62 0.56 11.55 7.20
C ALA A 62 0.04 10.14 7.51
N ILE A 63 0.56 9.49 8.56
CA ILE A 63 0.07 8.18 9.01
C ILE A 63 -1.39 8.29 9.46
N ALA A 64 -1.73 9.28 10.29
CA ALA A 64 -3.10 9.44 10.79
C ALA A 64 -4.12 9.69 9.67
N ARG A 65 -3.80 10.57 8.72
CA ARG A 65 -4.67 10.91 7.59
C ARG A 65 -4.84 9.77 6.60
N SER A 66 -3.75 9.07 6.27
CA SER A 66 -3.83 7.90 5.40
C SER A 66 -4.65 6.76 6.04
N ALA A 67 -4.49 6.54 7.36
CA ALA A 67 -5.30 5.58 8.10
C ALA A 67 -6.80 5.95 8.11
N ALA A 68 -7.12 7.25 8.27
CA ALA A 68 -8.50 7.75 8.28
C ALA A 68 -9.24 7.57 6.94
N ALA A 69 -8.53 7.44 5.82
CA ALA A 69 -9.13 7.20 4.50
C ALA A 69 -9.55 5.75 4.27
N LEU A 70 -8.91 4.79 4.95
CA LEU A 70 -9.12 3.35 4.71
C LEU A 70 -10.55 2.85 4.98
N PRO A 71 -11.27 3.30 6.04
CA PRO A 71 -12.64 2.85 6.30
C PRO A 71 -13.60 3.21 5.16
N ALA A 72 -13.49 4.41 4.58
CA ALA A 72 -14.32 4.84 3.47
C ALA A 72 -14.06 4.00 2.20
N MET A 73 -12.79 3.72 1.90
CA MET A 73 -12.41 2.84 0.79
C MET A 73 -12.94 1.41 0.99
N ALA A 74 -12.89 0.89 2.22
CA ALA A 74 -13.46 -0.41 2.55
C ALA A 74 -15.00 -0.43 2.39
N ALA A 75 -15.69 0.59 2.88
CA ALA A 75 -17.15 0.71 2.74
C ALA A 75 -17.60 0.82 1.28
N ALA A 76 -16.77 1.44 0.42
CA ALA A 76 -17.00 1.53 -1.02
C ALA A 76 -16.68 0.23 -1.78
N GLY A 77 -16.30 -0.86 -1.09
CA GLY A 77 -15.88 -2.11 -1.74
C GLY A 77 -14.53 -2.02 -2.44
N ARG A 78 -13.75 -0.96 -2.18
CA ARG A 78 -12.48 -0.68 -2.87
C ARG A 78 -11.26 -1.29 -2.18
N ARG A 79 -11.48 -2.06 -1.11
CA ARG A 79 -10.42 -2.79 -0.40
C ARG A 79 -10.43 -4.26 -0.79
N HIS A 80 -9.30 -4.75 -1.33
CA HIS A 80 -9.12 -6.18 -1.59
C HIS A 80 -9.16 -6.98 -0.27
N PRO A 81 -9.77 -8.18 -0.24
CA PRO A 81 -9.90 -8.97 0.99
C PRO A 81 -8.56 -9.31 1.68
N CYS A 82 -7.48 -9.52 0.93
CA CYS A 82 -6.16 -9.76 1.52
C CYS A 82 -5.49 -8.50 2.12
N HIS A 83 -6.07 -7.30 1.97
CA HIS A 83 -5.45 -6.08 2.47
C HIS A 83 -5.71 -5.93 3.97
N THR A 84 -4.91 -6.63 4.78
CA THR A 84 -5.06 -6.72 6.25
C THR A 84 -4.22 -5.72 7.03
N GLY A 85 -3.65 -4.71 6.38
CA GLY A 85 -2.66 -3.82 7.00
C GLY A 85 -1.32 -4.53 7.23
N GLY A 86 -0.31 -3.80 7.66
CA GLY A 86 1.02 -4.35 7.90
C GLY A 86 1.96 -3.34 8.55
N PRO A 87 3.18 -3.76 8.94
CA PRO A 87 4.15 -2.87 9.54
C PRO A 87 4.53 -1.75 8.57
N VAL A 88 4.49 -0.51 9.06
CA VAL A 88 4.95 0.68 8.33
C VAL A 88 6.31 1.08 8.89
N LEU A 89 7.29 1.21 8.00
CA LEU A 89 8.61 1.72 8.35
C LEU A 89 8.73 3.17 7.89
N ALA A 90 9.20 4.02 8.80
CA ALA A 90 9.48 5.41 8.55
C ALA A 90 10.92 5.58 8.07
N LEU A 91 11.11 6.09 6.86
CA LEU A 91 12.43 6.43 6.36
C LEU A 91 12.63 7.95 6.47
N ARG A 92 13.74 8.37 7.09
CA ARG A 92 14.23 9.75 7.06
C ARG A 92 15.54 9.77 6.30
N ARG A 93 15.73 10.78 5.45
CA ARG A 93 17.01 11.04 4.80
C ARG A 93 17.97 11.74 5.74
#